data_AF-A0A0S8JDV1-F1
#
_entry.id   AF-A0A0S8JDV1-F1
#
_cell.length_a   1.000
_cell.length_b   1.000
_cell.length_c   1.000
_cell.angle_alpha   90.00
_cell.angle_beta   90.00
_cell.angle_gamma   90.00
#
_symmetry.space_group_name_H-M   'P 1'
#
loop_
_entity.id
_entity.type
_entity.pdbx_description
1 polymer ?
#
loop_
_entity_poly.entity_id
_entity_poly.type
_entity_poly.pdbx_seq_one_letter_code
_entity_poly.pdbx_strand_id
1 'polypeptide(L)'
;MGVAYSETGDIVLRIREAARRAGVRFLWYSPTPLCMFNPIAHGLGNKGCAACDGLLSVSPSGDVLPCSSFDKGVGNLLTDDFRSVWWSERAEYYKQKRYAHALCRDCPDFVFCDGACPLYWDTRGHDELLAACQ
;
A
#
# COMPACT_ATOMS: atom_id res chain seq x y z
N MET A 1 9.02 13.46 9.94
CA MET A 1 10.26 12.95 9.31
C MET A 1 9.91 11.61 8.68
N GLY A 2 9.91 11.52 7.36
CA GLY A 2 9.56 10.31 6.60
C GLY A 2 10.17 10.39 5.21
N VAL A 3 10.53 9.24 4.64
CA VAL A 3 11.11 9.11 3.29
C VAL A 3 10.02 9.33 2.24
N ALA A 4 10.28 10.15 1.23
CA ALA A 4 9.33 10.36 0.13
C ALA A 4 9.34 9.18 -0.87
N TYR A 5 8.26 8.96 -1.63
CA TYR A 5 8.28 7.90 -2.65
C TYR A 5 9.29 8.20 -3.76
N SER A 6 9.43 9.49 -4.12
CA SER A 6 10.46 9.98 -5.04
C SER A 6 11.90 9.63 -4.62
N GLU A 7 12.16 9.45 -3.33
CA GLU A 7 13.48 9.09 -2.79
C GLU A 7 13.64 7.58 -2.51
N THR A 8 12.52 6.84 -2.51
CA THR A 8 12.47 5.46 -1.98
C THR A 8 13.35 4.50 -2.77
N GLY A 9 13.43 4.65 -4.09
CA GLY A 9 14.17 3.71 -4.96
C GLY A 9 15.63 3.56 -4.58
N ASP A 10 16.37 4.67 -4.51
CA ASP A 10 17.80 4.67 -4.18
C ASP A 10 18.05 4.12 -2.78
N ILE A 11 17.20 4.48 -1.82
CA ILE A 11 17.30 4.02 -0.43
C ILE A 11 17.09 2.50 -0.36
N VAL A 12 16.04 1.98 -0.99
CA VAL A 12 15.72 0.55 -1.00
C VAL A 12 16.84 -0.26 -1.62
N LEU A 13 17.40 0.19 -2.75
CA LEU A 13 18.48 -0.51 -3.44
C LEU A 13 19.77 -0.53 -2.60
N ARG A 14 20.09 0.58 -1.92
CA ARG A 14 21.24 0.64 -0.99
C ARG A 14 21.06 -0.31 0.20
N ILE A 15 19.87 -0.34 0.80
CA ILE A 15 19.58 -1.25 1.92
C ILE A 15 19.65 -2.70 1.46
N ARG A 16 19.10 -3.04 0.29
CA ARG A 16 19.16 -4.39 -0.27
C ARG A 16 20.60 -4.87 -0.44
N GLU A 17 21.46 -4.01 -0.97
CA GLU A 17 22.86 -4.35 -1.19
C GLU A 17 23.64 -4.46 0.14
N ALA A 18 23.30 -3.65 1.14
CA ALA A 18 23.84 -3.83 2.50
C ALA A 18 23.37 -5.16 3.13
N ALA A 19 22.10 -5.52 2.99
CA ALA A 19 21.56 -6.79 3.47
C ALA A 19 22.25 -7.99 2.81
N ARG A 20 22.48 -7.92 1.49
CA ARG A 20 23.23 -8.95 0.75
C ARG A 20 24.64 -9.14 1.31
N ARG A 21 25.39 -8.06 1.57
CA ARG A 21 26.72 -8.14 2.18
C ARG A 21 26.70 -8.72 3.60
N ALA A 22 25.64 -8.47 4.35
CA ALA A 22 25.46 -9.01 5.69
C ALA A 22 24.91 -10.45 5.72
N GLY A 23 24.62 -11.06 4.57
CA GLY A 23 23.98 -12.38 4.50
C GLY A 23 22.53 -12.39 5.00
N VAL A 24 21.87 -11.22 5.05
CA VAL A 24 20.49 -11.06 5.51
C VAL A 24 19.55 -11.07 4.32
N ARG A 25 18.46 -11.84 4.41
CA ARG A 25 17.40 -11.83 3.40
C ARG A 25 16.64 -10.50 3.45
N PHE A 26 16.69 -9.75 2.36
CA PHE A 26 15.92 -8.52 2.20
C PHE A 26 14.52 -8.82 1.64
N LEU A 27 13.48 -8.24 2.24
CA LEU A 27 12.10 -8.33 1.80
C LEU A 27 11.49 -6.92 1.75
N TRP A 28 10.78 -6.62 0.66
CA TRP A 28 10.09 -5.35 0.47
C TRP A 28 8.58 -5.57 0.55
N TYR A 29 7.88 -4.80 1.39
CA TYR A 29 6.45 -4.97 1.64
C TYR A 29 5.62 -3.71 1.35
N SER A 30 6.24 -2.53 1.35
CA SER A 30 5.51 -1.28 1.17
C SER A 30 5.02 -1.15 -0.28
N PRO A 31 3.74 -0.80 -0.49
CA PRO A 31 3.28 -0.39 -1.80
C PRO A 31 4.05 0.83 -2.28
N THR A 32 4.46 0.83 -3.55
CA THR A 32 5.21 1.93 -4.16
C THR A 32 4.60 2.28 -5.51
N PRO A 33 4.47 3.57 -5.82
CA PRO A 33 3.96 4.00 -7.12
C PRO A 33 5.00 3.66 -8.19
N LEU A 34 4.58 2.91 -9.22
CA LEU A 34 5.48 2.41 -10.27
C LEU A 34 6.16 3.55 -11.04
N CYS A 35 5.50 4.70 -11.17
CA CYS A 35 6.04 5.91 -11.81
C CYS A 35 7.20 6.56 -11.05
N MET A 36 7.45 6.19 -9.79
CA MET A 36 8.61 6.67 -9.01
C MET A 36 9.60 5.55 -8.71
N PHE A 37 9.11 4.36 -8.41
CA PHE A 37 9.94 3.19 -8.19
C PHE A 37 9.22 1.92 -8.65
N ASN A 38 9.81 1.22 -9.60
CA ASN A 38 9.31 -0.06 -10.09
C ASN A 38 9.96 -1.24 -9.34
N PRO A 39 9.35 -1.76 -8.25
CA PRO A 39 9.92 -2.87 -7.49
C PRO A 39 9.99 -4.17 -8.30
N ILE A 40 9.13 -4.33 -9.32
CA ILE A 40 9.07 -5.54 -10.16
C ILE A 40 10.35 -5.64 -10.98
N ALA A 41 10.75 -4.54 -11.64
CA ALA A 41 11.99 -4.48 -12.43
C ALA A 41 13.24 -4.80 -11.59
N HIS A 42 13.18 -4.55 -10.28
CA HIS A 42 14.25 -4.87 -9.34
C HIS A 42 14.10 -6.25 -8.67
N GLY A 43 13.14 -7.08 -9.07
CA GLY A 43 12.93 -8.41 -8.47
C GLY A 43 12.42 -8.37 -7.03
N LEU A 44 11.84 -7.24 -6.60
CA LEU A 44 11.21 -7.08 -5.28
C LEU A 44 9.72 -7.49 -5.30
N GLY A 45 9.20 -7.85 -6.47
CA GLY A 45 7.83 -8.34 -6.68
C GLY A 45 6.81 -7.23 -6.92
N ASN A 46 5.58 -7.64 -7.22
CA ASN A 46 4.47 -6.72 -7.38
C ASN A 46 4.00 -6.22 -6.00
N LYS A 47 3.82 -4.90 -5.84
CA LYS A 47 3.56 -4.25 -4.55
C LYS A 47 2.42 -3.23 -4.67
N GLY A 48 1.24 -3.71 -5.03
CA GLY A 48 -0.02 -3.00 -4.83
C GLY A 48 -0.42 -2.98 -3.35
N CYS A 49 -1.28 -2.04 -2.98
CA CYS A 49 -1.85 -1.99 -1.64
C CYS A 49 -2.84 -3.15 -1.45
N ALA A 50 -2.57 -4.03 -0.49
CA ALA A 50 -3.41 -5.20 -0.23
C ALA A 50 -4.53 -4.97 0.80
N ALA A 51 -4.78 -3.71 1.21
CA ALA A 51 -5.72 -3.37 2.26
C ALA A 51 -7.15 -3.85 1.92
N CYS A 52 -7.75 -4.67 2.79
CA CYS A 52 -9.02 -5.37 2.55
C CYS A 52 -9.10 -6.19 1.25
N ASP A 53 -7.98 -6.47 0.58
CA ASP A 53 -7.93 -7.17 -0.70
C ASP A 53 -7.18 -8.50 -0.53
N GLY A 54 -5.86 -8.44 -0.40
CA GLY A 54 -5.01 -9.59 -0.09
C GLY A 54 -4.72 -9.78 1.40
N LEU A 55 -5.06 -8.80 2.24
CA LEU A 55 -4.85 -8.89 3.69
C LEU A 55 -5.89 -8.07 4.47
N LEU A 56 -5.93 -8.35 5.77
CA LEU A 56 -6.61 -7.57 6.80
C LEU A 56 -5.85 -7.75 8.12
N SER A 57 -6.23 -6.99 9.13
CA SER A 57 -5.79 -7.24 10.51
C SER A 57 -6.99 -7.20 11.44
N VAL A 58 -6.94 -7.94 12.55
CA VAL A 58 -8.00 -7.91 13.57
C VAL A 58 -7.37 -7.36 14.85
N SER A 59 -7.93 -6.28 15.38
CA SER A 59 -7.48 -5.70 16.65
C SER A 59 -7.94 -6.54 17.85
N PRO A 60 -7.36 -6.35 19.05
CA PRO A 60 -7.85 -7.01 20.27
C PRO A 60 -9.30 -6.67 20.63
N SER A 61 -9.83 -5.53 20.16
CA SER A 61 -11.24 -5.14 20.30
C SER A 61 -12.16 -5.78 19.26
N GLY A 62 -11.63 -6.60 18.35
CA GLY A 62 -12.37 -7.29 17.30
C GLY A 62 -12.52 -6.50 16.01
N ASP A 63 -11.98 -5.28 15.91
CA ASP A 63 -12.09 -4.47 14.71
C ASP A 63 -11.30 -5.08 13.55
N VAL A 64 -11.96 -5.24 12.40
CA VAL A 64 -11.29 -5.64 11.15
C VAL A 64 -10.69 -4.39 10.53
N LEU A 65 -9.38 -4.25 10.59
CA LEU A 65 -8.62 -3.16 9.99
C LEU A 65 -8.27 -3.49 8.53
N PRO A 66 -8.30 -2.50 7.61
CA PRO A 66 -7.89 -2.73 6.22
C PRO A 66 -6.48 -3.28 6.09
N CYS A 67 -5.54 -2.77 6.89
CA CYS A 67 -4.23 -3.38 7.13
C CYS A 67 -3.78 -3.02 8.55
N SER A 68 -2.66 -3.60 9.00
CA SER A 68 -2.12 -3.39 10.35
C SER A 68 -1.74 -1.93 10.65
N SER A 69 -1.69 -1.07 9.65
CA SER A 69 -1.32 0.35 9.79
C SER A 69 -2.52 1.29 9.95
N PHE A 70 -3.76 0.80 9.79
CA PHE A 70 -4.96 1.62 9.99
C PHE A 70 -5.35 1.69 11.47
N ASP A 71 -5.85 2.84 11.88
CA ASP A 71 -6.42 3.09 13.20
C ASP A 71 -7.90 2.67 13.28
N LYS A 72 -8.63 2.76 12.16
CA LYS A 72 -10.06 2.51 12.07
C LYS A 72 -10.39 1.26 11.28
N GLY A 73 -11.29 0.45 11.83
CA GLY A 73 -11.81 -0.76 11.19
C GLY A 73 -12.88 -0.51 10.13
N VAL A 74 -13.16 -1.54 9.34
CA VAL A 74 -14.28 -1.64 8.39
C VAL A 74 -15.50 -2.37 8.96
N GLY A 75 -15.36 -2.96 10.15
CA GLY A 75 -16.41 -3.62 10.93
C GLY A 75 -15.78 -4.32 12.15
N ASN A 76 -16.57 -5.07 12.92
CA ASN A 76 -16.09 -5.72 14.15
C ASN A 76 -16.60 -7.17 14.27
N LEU A 77 -15.70 -8.12 14.49
CA LEU A 77 -16.01 -9.56 14.53
C LEU A 77 -16.66 -10.03 15.84
N LEU A 78 -16.73 -9.18 16.86
CA LEU A 78 -17.48 -9.47 18.09
C LEU A 78 -18.98 -9.19 17.92
N THR A 79 -19.34 -8.35 16.95
CA THR A 79 -20.73 -7.92 16.71
C THR A 79 -21.29 -8.42 15.39
N ASP A 80 -20.45 -8.63 14.38
CA ASP A 80 -20.84 -8.95 13.01
C ASP A 80 -20.13 -10.21 12.50
N ASP A 81 -20.77 -10.94 11.59
CA ASP A 81 -20.10 -12.05 10.92
C ASP A 81 -19.05 -11.56 9.91
N PHE A 82 -18.01 -12.36 9.70
CA PHE A 82 -16.90 -11.98 8.81
C PHE A 82 -17.36 -11.65 7.38
N ARG A 83 -18.35 -12.36 6.84
CA ARG A 83 -18.79 -12.15 5.45
C ARG A 83 -19.44 -10.78 5.31
N SER A 84 -20.27 -10.38 6.27
CA SER A 84 -20.88 -9.05 6.32
C SER A 84 -19.83 -7.95 6.43
N VAL A 85 -18.80 -8.12 7.28
CA VAL A 85 -17.70 -7.14 7.39
C VAL A 85 -16.87 -7.08 6.11
N TRP A 86 -16.49 -8.23 5.56
CA TRP A 86 -15.63 -8.34 4.38
C TRP A 86 -16.27 -7.77 3.11
N TRP A 87 -17.59 -7.83 2.98
CA TRP A 87 -18.35 -7.27 1.85
C TRP A 87 -19.06 -5.96 2.20
N SER A 88 -18.71 -5.33 3.33
CA SER A 88 -19.22 -4.02 3.70
C SER A 88 -18.77 -2.95 2.69
N GLU A 89 -19.53 -1.85 2.59
CA GLU A 89 -19.16 -0.71 1.74
C GLU A 89 -17.77 -0.15 2.08
N ARG A 90 -17.42 -0.14 3.36
CA ARG A 90 -16.10 0.30 3.85
C ARG A 90 -14.99 -0.60 3.37
N ALA A 91 -15.18 -1.93 3.37
CA ALA A 91 -14.20 -2.87 2.83
C ALA A 91 -14.11 -2.76 1.29
N GLU A 92 -15.26 -2.66 0.61
CA GLU A 92 -15.33 -2.48 -0.84
C GLU A 92 -14.63 -1.23 -1.35
N TYR A 93 -14.64 -0.13 -0.57
CA TYR A 93 -13.88 1.08 -0.88
C TYR A 93 -12.39 0.79 -1.13
N TYR A 94 -11.78 -0.04 -0.27
CA TYR A 94 -10.37 -0.41 -0.42
C TYR A 94 -10.15 -1.47 -1.49
N LYS A 95 -11.02 -2.49 -1.58
CA LYS A 95 -10.92 -3.55 -2.62
C LYS A 95 -10.95 -2.98 -4.03
N GLN A 96 -11.84 -2.03 -4.25
CA GLN A 96 -12.00 -1.35 -5.54
C GLN A 96 -11.02 -0.18 -5.72
N LYS A 97 -10.03 -0.05 -4.82
CA LYS A 97 -8.99 0.98 -4.86
C LYS A 97 -9.55 2.40 -5.01
N ARG A 98 -10.74 2.67 -4.45
CA ARG A 98 -11.45 3.96 -4.63
C ARG A 98 -10.68 5.14 -4.02
N TYR A 99 -9.76 4.87 -3.09
CA TYR A 99 -8.84 5.86 -2.54
C TYR A 99 -7.83 6.40 -3.56
N ALA A 100 -7.58 5.70 -4.67
CA ALA A 100 -6.54 6.08 -5.61
C ALA A 100 -6.83 7.45 -6.22
N HIS A 101 -5.79 8.25 -6.41
CA HIS A 101 -5.87 9.56 -7.05
C HIS A 101 -6.39 9.44 -8.50
N ALA A 102 -7.04 10.48 -9.02
CA ALA A 102 -7.59 10.46 -10.39
C ALA A 102 -6.54 10.11 -11.45
N LEU A 103 -5.34 10.70 -11.37
CA LEU A 103 -4.21 10.36 -12.25
C LEU A 103 -3.82 8.88 -12.22
N CYS A 104 -3.96 8.22 -11.07
CA CYS A 104 -3.67 6.80 -10.97
C CYS A 104 -4.76 5.95 -11.65
N ARG A 105 -6.03 6.36 -11.61
CA ARG A 105 -7.13 5.59 -12.20
C ARG A 105 -7.05 5.51 -13.74
N ASP A 106 -6.45 6.53 -14.36
CA ASP A 106 -6.22 6.58 -15.80
C ASP A 106 -4.84 6.03 -16.21
N CYS A 107 -4.02 5.59 -15.25
CA CYS A 107 -2.67 5.10 -15.50
C CYS A 107 -2.65 3.65 -16.04
N PRO A 108 -1.91 3.35 -17.12
CA PRO A 108 -1.83 1.98 -17.66
C PRO A 108 -1.18 0.99 -16.68
N ASP A 109 -0.30 1.46 -15.80
CA ASP A 109 0.39 0.64 -14.80
C ASP A 109 -0.39 0.54 -13.47
N PHE A 110 -1.62 1.06 -13.41
CA PHE A 110 -2.41 1.12 -12.19
C PHE A 110 -2.61 -0.26 -11.55
N VAL A 111 -2.90 -1.28 -12.37
CA VAL A 111 -3.12 -2.66 -11.93
C VAL A 111 -1.93 -3.28 -11.20
N PHE A 112 -0.74 -2.71 -11.34
CA PHE A 112 0.47 -3.18 -10.65
C PHE A 112 0.68 -2.44 -9.32
N CYS A 113 0.53 -1.12 -9.28
CA CYS A 113 0.81 -0.34 -8.06
C CYS A 113 -0.40 -0.05 -7.18
N ASP A 114 -1.64 -0.19 -7.70
CA ASP A 114 -2.89 0.18 -7.02
C ASP A 114 -2.92 1.62 -6.48
N GLY A 115 -2.16 2.53 -7.11
CA GLY A 115 -2.01 3.91 -6.61
C GLY A 115 -1.23 4.00 -5.30
N ALA A 116 -0.42 3.00 -4.94
CA ALA A 116 0.40 2.93 -3.74
C ALA A 116 -0.41 2.98 -2.42
N CYS A 117 0.24 3.37 -1.31
CA CYS A 117 -0.38 3.33 0.02
C CYS A 117 -1.31 4.54 0.25
N PRO A 118 -2.61 4.34 0.52
CA PRO A 118 -3.52 5.45 0.82
C PRO A 118 -3.12 6.26 2.06
N LEU A 119 -2.58 5.60 3.10
CA LEU A 119 -2.16 6.29 4.33
C LEU A 119 -0.97 7.24 4.10
N TYR A 120 -0.09 6.88 3.17
CA TYR A 120 1.01 7.76 2.79
C TYR A 120 0.44 9.04 2.16
N TRP A 121 -0.45 8.89 1.18
CA TRP A 121 -1.05 10.04 0.48
C TRP A 121 -1.93 10.91 1.37
N ASP A 122 -2.68 10.31 2.29
CA ASP A 122 -3.47 11.03 3.30
C ASP A 122 -2.58 11.90 4.20
N THR A 123 -1.36 11.43 4.51
CA THR A 123 -0.41 12.15 5.37
C THR A 123 0.44 13.18 4.59
N ARG A 124 0.83 12.86 3.36
CA ARG A 124 1.87 13.60 2.61
C ARG A 124 1.31 14.48 1.50
N GLY A 125 0.05 14.29 1.11
CA GLY A 125 -0.50 14.89 -0.10
C GLY A 125 0.08 14.27 -1.37
N HIS A 126 -0.35 14.76 -2.53
CA HIS A 126 -0.06 14.14 -3.84
C HIS A 126 0.98 14.90 -4.66
N ASP A 127 1.70 15.88 -4.10
CA ASP A 127 2.58 16.77 -4.87
C ASP A 127 3.66 16.00 -5.65
N GLU A 128 4.29 14.99 -5.05
CA GLU A 128 5.28 14.16 -5.76
C GLU A 128 4.65 13.26 -6.84
N LEU A 129 3.39 12.85 -6.67
CA LEU A 129 2.64 12.13 -7.71
C LEU A 129 2.35 13.06 -8.89
N LEU A 130 1.91 14.29 -8.62
CA LEU A 130 1.66 15.30 -9.65
C LEU A 130 2.94 15.63 -10.42
N ALA A 131 4.09 15.68 -9.75
CA ALA A 131 5.38 15.92 -10.40
C ALA A 131 5.87 14.72 -11.23
N ALA A 132 5.64 13.49 -10.78
CA ALA A 132 6.11 12.27 -11.46
C ALA A 132 5.25 11.86 -12.67
N CYS A 133 4.02 12.39 -12.79
CA CYS A 133 3.06 12.01 -13.82
C CYS A 133 2.79 13.12 -14.87
N GLN A 134 3.60 14.18 -14.88
CA GLN A 134 3.65 15.18 -15.96
C GLN A 134 4.49 14.67 -17.14
#